data_AF-A0A377Z2H8-F1
#
_entry.id   AF-A0A377Z2H8-F1
#
_cell.length_a   1.000
_cell.length_b   1.000
_cell.length_c   1.000
_cell.angle_alpha   90.00
_cell.angle_beta   90.00
_cell.angle_gamma   90.00
#
_symmetry.space_group_name_H-M   'P 1'
#
loop_
_entity.id
_entity.type
_entity.pdbx_description
1 polymer ?
#
loop_
_entity_poly.entity_id
_entity_poly.type
_entity_poly.pdbx_seq_one_letter_code
_entity_poly.pdbx_strand_id
1 'polypeptide(L)'
;MPGFTGVISDLGGPTANMYMLRCKSPRAEQTCRRLSCVYPDICPHMDTNHEPTINLYRRARELKGIKKILIASGVRYDIAVEDPRYIKELATHHVGGYLKIAPGAYRRGTAVEDDEAGNGQLRPL
;
A
#
# COMPACT_ATOMS: atom_id res chain seq x y z
N MET A 1 -8.27 -26.52 -9.56
CA MET A 1 -9.44 -25.64 -9.67
C MET A 1 -9.67 -25.38 -11.16
N PRO A 2 -10.65 -26.04 -11.80
CA PRO A 2 -10.93 -25.81 -13.22
C PRO A 2 -11.25 -24.32 -13.42
N GLY A 3 -10.51 -23.63 -14.29
CA GLY A 3 -10.75 -22.22 -14.61
C GLY A 3 -9.86 -21.18 -13.92
N PHE A 4 -9.00 -21.55 -12.96
CA PHE A 4 -8.02 -20.58 -12.43
C PHE A 4 -6.91 -20.33 -13.46
N THR A 5 -6.80 -19.10 -13.93
CA THR A 5 -5.84 -18.70 -14.97
C THR A 5 -4.40 -18.56 -14.47
N GLY A 6 -4.22 -18.55 -13.14
CA GLY A 6 -2.97 -18.20 -12.47
C GLY A 6 -2.84 -16.72 -12.15
N VAL A 7 -3.84 -15.91 -12.43
CA VAL A 7 -3.83 -14.47 -12.16
C VAL A 7 -4.67 -14.15 -10.93
N ILE A 8 -4.04 -13.55 -9.93
CA ILE A 8 -4.75 -12.91 -8.81
C ILE A 8 -4.99 -11.45 -9.21
N SER A 9 -6.25 -11.09 -9.42
CA SER A 9 -6.66 -9.76 -9.87
C SER A 9 -6.44 -8.67 -8.82
N ASP A 10 -6.42 -9.04 -7.54
CA ASP A 10 -6.03 -8.16 -6.46
C ASP A 10 -5.58 -8.94 -5.22
N LEU A 11 -4.45 -8.53 -4.63
CA LEU A 11 -3.93 -9.01 -3.34
C LEU A 11 -3.52 -7.81 -2.47
N GLY A 12 -4.30 -6.73 -2.52
CA GLY A 12 -3.92 -5.47 -1.91
C GLY A 12 -5.09 -4.60 -1.48
N GLY A 13 -4.81 -3.29 -1.40
CA GLY A 13 -5.73 -2.26 -0.93
C GLY A 13 -5.15 -1.49 0.26
N PRO A 14 -5.65 -0.26 0.53
CA PRO A 14 -5.15 0.64 1.57
C PRO A 14 -4.80 -0.03 2.90
N THR A 15 -5.71 -0.84 3.44
CA THR A 15 -5.55 -1.57 4.69
C THR A 15 -4.59 -2.75 4.57
N ALA A 16 -4.59 -3.47 3.45
CA ALA A 16 -3.71 -4.61 3.22
C ALA A 16 -2.22 -4.19 3.17
N ASN A 17 -1.93 -2.98 2.69
CA ASN A 17 -0.56 -2.43 2.69
C ASN A 17 0.00 -2.26 4.10
N MET A 18 -0.87 -2.14 5.11
CA MET A 18 -0.47 -2.00 6.51
C MET A 18 -0.24 -3.37 7.19
N TYR A 19 -0.12 -4.45 6.42
CA TYR A 19 0.11 -5.79 6.96
C TYR A 19 1.33 -5.82 7.89
N MET A 20 1.08 -6.23 9.13
CA MET A 20 2.03 -6.23 10.26
C MET A 20 2.60 -4.87 10.69
N LEU A 21 2.19 -3.75 10.09
CA LEU A 21 2.53 -2.43 10.61
C LEU A 21 1.81 -2.20 11.94
N ARG A 22 2.56 -1.79 12.95
CA ARG A 22 2.10 -1.56 14.33
C ARG A 22 2.94 -0.49 15.00
N CYS A 23 2.72 -0.24 16.28
CA CYS A 23 3.65 0.61 17.03
C CYS A 23 5.01 -0.08 17.18
N LYS A 24 6.09 0.68 17.05
CA LYS A 24 7.48 0.23 17.26
C LYS A 24 7.75 -0.28 18.69
N SER A 25 6.94 0.15 19.65
CA SER A 25 7.06 -0.22 21.07
C SER A 25 5.74 -0.78 21.60
N PRO A 26 5.76 -1.94 22.29
CA PRO A 26 4.58 -2.49 22.95
C PRO A 26 3.97 -1.54 23.99
N ARG A 27 4.81 -0.74 24.67
CA ARG A 27 4.33 0.24 25.65
C ARG A 27 3.49 1.32 24.99
N ALA A 28 3.98 1.86 23.86
CA ALA A 28 3.23 2.86 23.10
C ALA A 28 1.89 2.29 22.62
N GLU A 29 1.89 1.05 22.11
CA GLU A 29 0.68 0.36 21.66
C GLU A 29 -0.36 0.21 22.77
N GLN A 30 0.07 -0.20 23.97
CA GLN A 30 -0.81 -0.41 25.12
C GLN A 30 -1.45 0.88 25.66
N THR A 31 -0.73 2.01 25.57
CA THR A 31 -1.21 3.29 26.12
C THR A 31 -1.78 4.23 25.06
N CYS A 32 -1.68 3.88 23.77
CA CYS A 32 -2.05 4.78 22.68
C CYS A 32 -3.54 5.15 22.75
N ARG A 33 -3.83 6.46 22.70
CA ARG A 33 -5.20 7.01 22.61
C ARG A 33 -5.43 7.82 21.33
N ARG A 34 -4.47 7.81 20.39
CA ARG A 34 -4.62 8.54 19.12
C ARG A 34 -5.72 7.90 18.29
N LEU A 35 -6.54 8.74 17.66
CA LEU A 35 -7.59 8.32 16.74
C LEU A 35 -7.05 7.94 15.35
N SER A 36 -5.87 8.43 14.99
CA SER A 36 -5.21 8.12 13.72
C SER A 36 -3.69 8.02 13.89
N CYS A 37 -3.10 7.05 13.22
CA CYS A 37 -1.64 6.88 13.14
C CYS A 37 -1.00 7.64 11.98
N VAL A 38 -1.80 8.18 11.06
CA VAL A 38 -1.29 8.80 9.81
C VAL A 38 -1.79 10.22 9.58
N TYR A 39 -2.66 10.72 10.45
CA TYR A 39 -3.23 12.06 10.33
C TYR A 39 -3.04 12.84 11.63
N PRO A 40 -2.67 14.14 11.57
CA PRO A 40 -2.33 14.93 10.37
C PRO A 40 -0.96 14.58 9.76
N ASP A 41 -0.11 13.91 10.53
CA ASP A 41 1.19 13.40 10.12
C ASP A 41 1.35 11.95 10.63
N ILE A 42 2.34 11.23 10.09
CA ILE A 42 2.66 9.88 10.54
C ILE A 42 3.10 9.92 12.01
N CYS A 43 2.45 9.12 12.83
CA CYS A 43 2.78 8.98 14.24
C CYS A 43 4.23 8.49 14.39
N PRO A 44 5.08 9.14 15.20
CA PRO A 44 6.49 8.74 15.33
C PRO A 44 6.66 7.33 15.92
N HIS A 45 5.66 6.87 16.69
CA HIS A 45 5.62 5.51 17.23
C HIS A 45 5.18 4.47 16.22
N MET A 46 4.61 4.85 15.08
CA MET A 46 4.18 3.91 14.05
C MET A 46 5.40 3.36 13.29
N ASP A 47 5.40 2.05 13.05
CA ASP A 47 6.32 1.40 12.13
C ASP A 47 5.83 1.58 10.68
N THR A 48 6.77 1.85 9.78
CA THR A 48 6.56 2.03 8.35
C THR A 48 7.36 1.02 7.52
N ASN A 49 7.98 0.03 8.17
CA ASN A 49 8.71 -1.05 7.51
C ASN A 49 7.75 -2.03 6.81
N HIS A 50 7.73 -2.00 5.48
CA HIS A 50 6.87 -2.86 4.67
C HIS A 50 7.48 -4.23 4.33
N GLU A 51 8.63 -4.57 4.92
CA GLU A 51 9.29 -5.85 4.67
C GLU A 51 8.40 -7.09 4.87
N PRO A 52 7.52 -7.17 5.91
CA PRO A 52 6.57 -8.27 6.02
C PRO A 52 5.64 -8.39 4.81
N THR A 53 5.13 -7.26 4.31
CA THR A 53 4.26 -7.20 3.12
C THR A 53 5.01 -7.58 1.86
N ILE A 54 6.22 -7.08 1.67
CA ILE A 54 7.10 -7.46 0.54
C ILE A 54 7.35 -8.97 0.54
N ASN A 55 7.69 -9.53 1.70
CA ASN A 55 7.95 -10.96 1.85
C ASN A 55 6.69 -11.80 1.64
N LEU A 56 5.50 -11.29 2.01
CA LEU A 56 4.23 -11.92 1.68
C LEU A 56 4.03 -11.98 0.15
N TYR A 57 4.24 -10.87 -0.55
CA TYR A 57 4.07 -10.82 -2.00
C TYR A 57 5.04 -11.74 -2.74
N ARG A 58 6.32 -11.76 -2.32
CA ARG A 58 7.34 -12.65 -2.88
C ARG A 58 6.96 -14.11 -2.74
N ARG A 59 6.62 -14.54 -1.52
CA ARG A 59 6.17 -15.91 -1.24
C ARG A 59 4.92 -16.26 -2.05
N ALA A 60 3.97 -15.35 -2.16
CA ALA A 60 2.75 -15.59 -2.93
C ALA A 60 3.05 -15.80 -4.43
N ARG A 61 4.02 -15.09 -5.01
CA ARG A 61 4.44 -15.30 -6.41
C ARG A 61 5.10 -16.65 -6.66
N GLU A 62 5.77 -17.20 -5.65
CA GLU A 62 6.48 -18.49 -5.76
C GLU A 62 5.54 -19.70 -5.68
N LEU A 63 4.27 -19.50 -5.31
CA LEU A 63 3.30 -20.59 -5.20
C LEU A 63 2.99 -21.20 -6.58
N LYS A 64 2.98 -22.53 -6.64
CA LYS A 64 2.69 -23.28 -7.86
C LYS A 64 1.31 -22.91 -8.41
N GLY A 65 1.28 -22.55 -9.69
CA GLY A 65 0.06 -22.15 -10.39
C GLY A 65 -0.23 -20.66 -10.35
N ILE A 66 0.54 -19.86 -9.59
CA ILE A 66 0.50 -18.39 -9.68
C ILE A 66 1.40 -17.93 -10.83
N LYS A 67 0.84 -17.08 -11.68
CA LYS A 67 1.52 -16.43 -12.83
C LYS A 67 1.67 -14.93 -12.62
N LYS A 68 0.67 -14.29 -12.01
CA LYS A 68 0.68 -12.84 -11.76
C LYS A 68 -0.18 -12.52 -10.54
N ILE A 69 0.27 -11.54 -9.76
CA ILE A 69 -0.47 -10.95 -8.65
C ILE A 69 -0.52 -9.46 -8.89
N LEU A 70 -1.72 -8.89 -8.90
CA LEU A 70 -1.93 -7.46 -9.03
C LEU A 70 -2.27 -6.81 -7.68
N ILE A 71 -1.87 -5.56 -7.50
CA ILE A 71 -2.32 -4.68 -6.42
C ILE A 71 -3.16 -3.58 -7.07
N ALA A 72 -4.45 -3.85 -7.24
CA ALA A 72 -5.36 -3.05 -8.05
C ALA A 72 -6.22 -2.08 -7.22
N SER A 73 -6.49 -2.40 -5.96
CA SER A 73 -7.24 -1.52 -5.02
C SER A 73 -6.47 -0.28 -4.55
N GLY A 74 -5.24 -0.10 -5.01
CA GLY A 74 -4.41 1.07 -4.71
C GLY A 74 -3.73 1.04 -3.34
N VAL A 75 -2.87 2.03 -3.12
CA VAL A 75 -2.04 2.13 -1.91
C VAL A 75 -2.21 3.40 -1.10
N ARG A 76 -1.98 3.27 0.21
CA ARG A 76 -1.88 4.38 1.16
C ARG A 76 -0.58 5.14 0.93
N TYR A 77 -0.63 6.19 0.10
CA TYR A 77 0.55 6.94 -0.31
C TYR A 77 1.33 7.51 0.89
N ASP A 78 0.60 8.01 1.90
CA ASP A 78 1.14 8.50 3.17
C ASP A 78 2.20 7.58 3.78
N ILE A 79 1.93 6.27 3.82
CA ILE A 79 2.86 5.29 4.42
C ILE A 79 3.74 4.64 3.36
N ALA A 80 3.22 4.40 2.15
CA ALA A 80 3.93 3.65 1.12
C ALA A 80 5.23 4.35 0.70
N VAL A 81 5.27 5.68 0.69
CA VAL A 81 6.48 6.46 0.34
C VAL A 81 7.60 6.37 1.37
N GLU A 82 7.29 5.98 2.61
CA GLU A 82 8.27 5.83 3.69
C GLU A 82 9.15 4.58 3.50
N ASP A 83 8.76 3.64 2.62
CA ASP A 83 9.57 2.47 2.26
C ASP A 83 9.79 2.36 0.74
N PRO A 84 10.91 2.90 0.21
CA PRO A 84 11.23 2.82 -1.22
C PRO A 84 11.31 1.38 -1.76
N ARG A 85 11.61 0.39 -0.90
CA ARG A 85 11.66 -1.02 -1.29
C ARG A 85 10.26 -1.53 -1.62
N TYR A 86 9.24 -1.04 -0.90
CA TYR A 86 7.84 -1.39 -1.15
C TYR A 86 7.37 -0.84 -2.50
N ILE A 87 7.64 0.44 -2.76
CA ILE A 87 7.31 1.07 -4.04
C ILE A 87 7.99 0.33 -5.21
N LYS A 88 9.27 -0.02 -5.05
CA LYS A 88 10.00 -0.80 -6.06
C LYS A 88 9.38 -2.17 -6.29
N GLU A 89 9.03 -2.89 -5.22
CA GLU A 89 8.36 -4.21 -5.32
C GLU A 89 7.04 -4.11 -6.10
N LEU A 90 6.20 -3.12 -5.77
CA LEU A 90 4.92 -2.89 -6.42
C LEU A 90 5.09 -2.57 -7.92
N ALA A 91 5.92 -1.58 -8.23
CA ALA A 91 6.12 -1.10 -9.59
C ALA A 91 6.76 -2.16 -10.49
N THR A 92 7.67 -2.97 -9.94
CA THR A 92 8.38 -4.00 -10.73
C THR A 92 7.48 -5.19 -11.03
N HIS A 93 6.61 -5.58 -10.10
CA HIS A 93 5.98 -6.91 -10.17
C HIS A 93 4.46 -6.92 -10.09
N HIS A 94 3.83 -5.92 -9.49
CA HIS A 94 2.43 -6.03 -9.06
C HIS A 94 1.46 -5.02 -9.67
N VAL A 95 1.94 -4.14 -10.55
CA VAL A 95 1.07 -3.27 -11.33
C VAL A 95 0.80 -3.86 -12.71
N GLY A 96 -0.40 -3.57 -13.24
CA GLY A 96 -0.80 -3.93 -14.61
C GLY A 96 -0.50 -2.84 -15.65
N GLY A 97 0.16 -1.75 -15.23
CA GLY A 97 0.52 -0.60 -16.06
C GLY A 97 0.87 0.61 -15.19
N TYR A 98 -0.09 1.08 -14.40
CA TYR A 98 0.08 2.21 -13.48
C TYR A 98 -0.10 1.79 -12.02
N LEU A 99 0.64 2.42 -11.10
CA LEU A 99 0.42 2.28 -9.66
C LEU A 99 -0.74 3.19 -9.25
N LYS A 100 -1.87 2.60 -8.86
CA LYS A 100 -3.02 3.36 -8.36
C LYS A 100 -2.77 3.85 -6.94
N ILE A 101 -2.96 5.14 -6.72
CA ILE A 101 -2.85 5.78 -5.41
C ILE A 101 -4.28 6.01 -4.90
N ALA A 102 -4.58 5.56 -3.69
CA ALA A 102 -5.91 5.80 -3.11
C ALA A 102 -6.06 7.29 -2.75
N PRO A 103 -7.21 7.94 -3.04
CA PRO A 103 -7.46 9.31 -2.61
C PRO A 103 -7.46 9.38 -1.07
N GLY A 104 -6.73 10.34 -0.48
CA GLY A 104 -6.82 10.59 0.97
C GLY A 104 -5.57 10.96 1.77
N ALA A 105 -4.51 11.50 1.18
CA ALA A 105 -3.39 12.07 1.94
C ALA A 105 -2.94 13.43 1.38
N TYR A 106 -3.76 14.46 1.59
CA TYR A 106 -3.39 15.84 1.30
C TYR A 106 -2.37 16.31 2.36
N ARG A 107 -1.06 16.23 2.09
CA ARG A 107 -0.14 17.24 2.64
C ARG A 107 -0.57 18.58 2.05
N ARG A 108 -0.62 19.64 2.87
CA ARG A 108 -0.94 20.99 2.39
C ARG A 108 -0.11 21.31 1.13
N GLY A 109 -0.76 21.36 -0.05
CA GLY A 109 -0.13 21.78 -1.32
C GLY A 109 -0.30 20.88 -2.55
N THR A 110 -1.00 19.74 -2.51
CA THR A 110 -1.21 18.90 -3.73
C THR A 110 -2.67 18.52 -3.92
N ALA A 111 -3.40 19.27 -4.75
CA ALA A 111 -4.75 18.90 -5.15
C ALA A 111 -4.66 17.73 -6.14
N VAL A 112 -5.26 16.60 -5.77
CA VAL A 112 -5.58 15.51 -6.69
C VAL A 112 -7.06 15.71 -7.00
N GLU A 113 -7.38 16.09 -8.23
CA GLU A 113 -8.75 16.00 -8.73
C GLU A 113 -8.96 14.56 -9.23
N ASP A 114 -9.96 13.90 -8.66
CA ASP A 114 -10.40 12.58 -9.11
C ASP A 114 -11.28 12.78 -10.35
N ASP A 115 -10.84 12.30 -11.52
CA ASP A 115 -11.73 12.13 -12.66
C ASP A 115 -12.81 11.08 -12.32
N GLU A 116 -13.95 11.09 -13.02
CA GLU A 116 -15.10 10.17 -12.79
C GLU A 116 -14.74 8.66 -12.82
N ALA A 117 -13.52 8.31 -13.24
CA ALA A 117 -12.95 6.97 -13.25
C ALA A 117 -12.00 6.64 -12.07
N GLY A 118 -11.81 7.55 -11.11
CA GLY A 118 -11.01 7.35 -9.88
C GLY A 118 -9.51 7.13 -10.12
N ASN A 119 -8.94 7.74 -11.17
CA ASN A 119 -7.55 7.55 -11.55
C ASN A 119 -6.81 8.90 -11.48
N GLY A 120 -6.28 9.24 -10.31
CA GLY A 120 -5.62 10.53 -10.08
C GLY A 120 -4.33 10.70 -10.91
N GLN A 121 -4.24 11.79 -11.67
CA GLN A 121 -3.05 12.15 -12.45
C GLN A 121 -2.38 13.39 -11.85
N LEU A 122 -1.06 13.31 -11.61
CA LEU A 122 -0.27 14.40 -11.06
C LEU A 122 -0.11 15.53 -12.09
N ARG A 123 -0.52 16.75 -11.73
CA ARG A 123 -0.19 17.98 -12.48
C ARG A 123 0.78 18.84 -11.66
N PRO A 124 1.92 19.28 -12.22
CA PRO A 124 2.72 20.33 -11.61
C PRO A 124 1.95 21.66 -11.67
N LEU A 125 2.17 22.53 -10.67
CA LEU A 125 1.69 23.92 -10.68
C LEU A 125 2.31 24.69 -11.85
#